data_AF-A0A1G6YYU3-F1
#
_entry.id   AF-A0A1G6YYU3-F1
#
_cell.length_a   1.000
_cell.length_b   1.000
_cell.length_c   1.000
_cell.angle_alpha   90.00
_cell.angle_beta   90.00
_cell.angle_gamma   90.00
#
_symmetry.space_group_name_H-M   'P 1'
#
loop_
_entity.id
_entity.type
_entity.pdbx_description
1 polymer ?
#
loop_
_entity_poly.entity_id
_entity_poly.type
_entity_poly.pdbx_seq_one_letter_code
_entity_poly.pdbx_strand_id
1 'polypeptide(L)'
;MTAINNDVDFPAIYARTQDGFSVRLRIGGKGQAFFQVDTPCVQESEVLDSTSQATAPLYEGMELIPRPNIHSDFWSAGASEEAGGRS
;
A
#
# COMPACT_ATOMS: atom_id res chain seq x y z
N MET A 1 -18.53 -17.26 -5.78
CA MET A 1 -19.23 -15.97 -5.57
C MET A 1 -19.61 -15.88 -4.11
N THR A 2 -19.32 -14.78 -3.42
CA THR A 2 -19.63 -14.62 -1.99
C THR A 2 -20.74 -13.60 -1.75
N ALA A 3 -20.78 -12.50 -2.50
CA ALA A 3 -21.82 -11.49 -2.38
C ALA A 3 -21.96 -10.67 -3.67
N ILE A 4 -23.11 -10.01 -3.81
CA ILE A 4 -23.40 -9.03 -4.87
C ILE A 4 -23.92 -7.77 -4.20
N ASN A 5 -23.38 -6.62 -4.60
CA ASN A 5 -24.00 -5.32 -4.36
C ASN A 5 -24.70 -4.87 -5.65
N ASN A 6 -26.03 -4.84 -5.64
CA ASN A 6 -26.85 -4.42 -6.79
C ASN A 6 -27.19 -2.92 -6.75
N ASP A 7 -26.37 -2.11 -6.10
CA ASP A 7 -26.53 -0.66 -6.12
C ASP A 7 -26.45 -0.12 -7.55
N VAL A 8 -27.33 0.82 -7.89
CA VAL A 8 -27.45 1.34 -9.26
C VAL A 8 -26.30 2.26 -9.65
N ASP A 9 -25.68 2.92 -8.67
CA ASP A 9 -24.58 3.86 -8.88
C ASP A 9 -23.22 3.19 -8.65
N PHE A 10 -23.16 2.27 -7.69
CA PHE A 10 -21.94 1.59 -7.24
C PHE A 10 -22.06 0.06 -7.21
N PRO A 11 -22.37 -0.59 -8.34
CA PRO A 11 -22.53 -2.04 -8.38
C PRO A 11 -21.20 -2.75 -8.09
N ALA A 12 -21.30 -3.91 -7.45
CA ALA A 12 -20.13 -4.70 -7.09
C ALA A 12 -20.38 -6.21 -7.07
N ILE A 13 -19.34 -6.96 -7.41
CA ILE A 13 -19.28 -8.42 -7.30
C ILE A 13 -18.13 -8.78 -6.36
N TYR A 14 -18.42 -9.69 -5.44
CA TYR A 14 -17.45 -10.25 -4.49
C TYR A 14 -17.40 -11.77 -4.69
N ALA A 15 -16.19 -12.31 -4.76
CA ALA A 15 -15.95 -13.73 -4.83
C ALA A 15 -14.75 -14.13 -3.98
N ARG A 16 -14.68 -15.42 -3.69
CA ARG A 16 -13.51 -16.05 -3.09
C ARG A 16 -13.15 -17.25 -3.94
N THR A 17 -11.87 -17.38 -4.28
CA THR A 17 -11.34 -18.53 -5.01
C THR A 17 -11.18 -19.72 -4.07
N GLN A 18 -10.94 -20.91 -4.62
CA GLN A 18 -10.79 -22.13 -3.82
C GLN A 18 -9.52 -22.13 -2.95
N ASP A 19 -8.46 -21.48 -3.44
CA ASP A 19 -7.20 -21.19 -2.73
C ASP A 19 -7.28 -19.95 -1.81
N GLY A 20 -8.46 -19.32 -1.69
CA GLY A 20 -8.72 -18.31 -0.66
C GLY A 20 -8.36 -16.87 -1.01
N PHE A 21 -8.11 -16.55 -2.27
CA PHE A 21 -8.00 -15.16 -2.70
C PHE A 21 -9.39 -14.51 -2.68
N SER A 22 -9.45 -13.26 -2.21
CA SER A 22 -10.68 -12.46 -2.29
C SER A 22 -10.65 -11.66 -3.59
N VAL A 23 -11.62 -11.89 -4.47
CA VAL A 23 -11.75 -11.20 -5.75
C VAL A 23 -12.89 -10.21 -5.69
N ARG A 24 -12.67 -9.00 -6.18
CA ARG A 24 -13.66 -7.93 -6.16
C ARG A 24 -13.67 -7.15 -7.46
N LEU A 25 -14.86 -6.98 -8.03
CA LEU A 25 -15.11 -6.08 -9.14
C LEU A 25 -16.10 -5.01 -8.68
N ARG A 26 -15.75 -3.74 -8.86
CA ARG A 26 -16.58 -2.58 -8.49
C ARG A 26 -16.60 -1.56 -9.61
N ILE A 27 -17.75 -0.94 -9.83
CA ILE A 27 -17.86 0.27 -10.64
C ILE A 27 -17.99 1.47 -9.69
N GLY A 28 -17.13 2.47 -9.88
CA GLY A 28 -17.06 3.67 -9.05
C GLY A 28 -17.36 4.95 -9.83
N GLY A 29 -17.05 6.11 -9.23
CA GLY A 29 -17.36 7.42 -9.79
C GLY A 29 -16.96 7.56 -11.25
N LYS A 30 -17.84 8.16 -12.07
CA LYS A 30 -17.67 8.30 -13.53
C LYS A 30 -17.54 6.96 -14.30
N GLY A 31 -18.00 5.85 -13.74
CA GLY A 31 -18.00 4.54 -14.40
C GLY A 31 -16.65 3.80 -14.36
N GLN A 32 -15.73 4.23 -13.50
CA GLN A 32 -14.40 3.62 -13.39
C GLN A 32 -14.49 2.20 -12.82
N ALA A 33 -13.87 1.23 -13.47
CA ALA A 33 -13.81 -0.14 -13.00
C ALA A 33 -12.62 -0.38 -12.06
N PHE A 34 -12.87 -1.00 -10.92
CA PHE A 34 -11.87 -1.45 -9.97
C PHE A 34 -11.90 -2.96 -9.88
N PHE A 35 -10.81 -3.60 -10.29
CA PHE A 35 -10.60 -5.04 -10.15
C PHE A 35 -9.49 -5.28 -9.12
N GLN A 36 -9.81 -5.99 -8.04
CA GLN A 36 -8.90 -6.25 -6.93
C GLN A 36 -8.85 -7.75 -6.62
N VAL A 37 -7.64 -8.23 -6.32
CA VAL A 37 -7.38 -9.59 -5.88
C VAL A 37 -6.53 -9.50 -4.62
N ASP A 38 -7.15 -9.78 -3.48
CA ASP A 38 -6.49 -9.76 -2.18
C ASP A 38 -6.01 -11.18 -1.86
N THR A 39 -4.76 -11.31 -1.41
CA THR A 39 -4.20 -12.59 -0.97
C THR A 39 -4.95 -13.13 0.25
N PRO A 40 -5.06 -14.46 0.41
CA PRO A 40 -5.48 -15.02 1.68
C PRO A 40 -4.53 -14.58 2.81
N CYS A 41 -4.99 -14.64 4.06
CA CYS A 41 -4.09 -14.55 5.20
C CYS A 41 -3.03 -15.64 5.05
N VAL A 42 -1.79 -15.23 4.75
CA VAL A 42 -0.64 -16.12 4.69
C VAL A 42 -0.20 -16.45 6.12
N GLN A 43 0.41 -17.61 6.29
CA GLN A 43 1.09 -17.93 7.55
C GLN A 43 2.27 -16.98 7.72
N GLU A 44 2.64 -16.72 8.98
CA GLU A 44 3.87 -16.01 9.28
C GLU A 44 5.03 -16.72 8.58
N SER A 45 5.76 -15.96 7.77
CA SER A 45 6.94 -16.42 7.08
C SER A 45 8.12 -15.78 7.77
N GLU A 46 9.17 -16.56 8.03
CA GLU A 46 10.47 -15.99 8.35
C GLU A 46 10.90 -15.12 7.16
N VAL A 47 11.11 -13.84 7.44
CA VAL A 47 11.75 -12.91 6.51
C VAL A 47 13.19 -12.81 6.97
N LEU A 48 14.13 -13.06 6.05
CA LEU A 48 15.55 -12.91 6.37
C LEU A 48 15.83 -11.47 6.78
N ASP A 49 16.67 -11.30 7.79
CA ASP A 49 17.17 -9.99 8.16
C ASP A 49 17.84 -9.31 6.97
N SER A 50 17.73 -7.97 6.94
CA SER A 50 18.42 -7.18 5.93
C SER A 50 19.92 -7.44 6.00
N THR A 51 20.51 -7.89 4.89
CA THR A 51 21.97 -8.01 4.75
C THR A 51 22.64 -6.64 4.58
N SER A 52 21.85 -5.59 4.31
CA SER A 52 22.35 -4.22 4.20
C SER A 52 22.60 -3.66 5.59
N GLN A 53 23.75 -3.00 5.76
CA GLN A 53 24.04 -2.25 6.98
C GLN A 53 23.03 -1.10 7.11
N ALA A 54 22.49 -0.93 8.31
CA ALA A 54 21.63 0.20 8.61
C ALA A 54 22.41 1.52 8.46
N THR A 55 21.86 2.45 7.70
CA THR A 55 22.42 3.81 7.53
C THR A 55 21.98 4.77 8.63
N ALA A 56 21.10 4.33 9.52
CA ALA A 56 20.59 5.06 10.68
C ALA A 56 20.58 4.15 11.92
N PRO A 57 20.59 4.73 13.14
CA PRO A 57 20.48 3.95 14.37
C PRO A 57 19.20 3.09 14.38
N LEU A 58 19.34 1.82 14.79
CA LEU A 58 18.22 0.95 15.07
C LEU A 58 17.67 1.30 16.46
N TYR A 59 16.35 1.37 16.59
CA TYR A 59 15.65 1.72 17.83
C TYR A 59 14.93 0.50 18.44
N GLU A 60 15.54 -0.67 18.31
CA GLU A 60 14.98 -1.93 18.82
C GLU A 60 14.77 -1.86 20.33
N GLY A 61 13.58 -2.27 20.78
CA GLY A 61 13.24 -2.32 22.20
C GLY A 61 13.00 -0.95 22.88
N MET A 62 13.03 0.16 22.15
CA MET A 62 12.71 1.47 22.72
C MET A 62 11.20 1.72 22.76
N GLU A 63 10.72 2.18 23.92
CA GLU A 63 9.32 2.56 24.11
C GLU A 63 8.97 3.90 23.42
N LEU A 64 9.96 4.77 23.22
CA LEU A 64 9.83 6.04 22.50
C LEU A 64 10.74 6.06 21.27
N ILE A 65 10.14 5.84 20.09
CA ILE A 65 10.81 6.02 18.81
C ILE A 65 10.89 7.53 18.52
N PRO A 66 12.09 8.11 18.32
CA PRO A 66 12.21 9.53 18.02
C PRO A 66 11.53 9.86 16.70
N ARG A 67 11.03 11.10 16.57
CA ARG A 67 10.58 11.59 15.27
C ARG A 67 11.74 11.50 14.27
N PRO A 68 11.45 11.19 12.98
CA PRO A 68 12.48 11.15 11.95
C PRO A 68 13.34 12.42 11.97
N ASN A 69 14.61 12.27 12.28
CA ASN A 69 15.59 13.35 12.45
C ASN A 69 16.88 13.11 11.64
N ILE A 70 16.95 12.00 10.89
CA ILE A 70 18.05 11.67 10.00
C ILE A 70 17.71 12.16 8.60
N HIS A 71 18.59 12.99 8.05
CA HIS A 71 18.49 13.46 6.67
C HIS A 71 18.87 12.35 5.70
N SER A 72 18.05 12.16 4.66
CA SER A 72 18.38 11.31 3.51
C SER A 72 18.32 12.15 2.25
N ASP A 73 19.39 12.16 1.45
CA ASP A 73 19.41 12.96 0.21
C ASP A 73 18.30 12.54 -0.78
N PHE A 74 17.77 11.32 -0.66
CA PHE A 74 16.63 10.84 -1.44
C PHE A 74 15.29 11.19 -0.76
N TRP A 75 15.08 10.77 0.50
CA TRP A 75 13.77 10.92 1.17
C TRP A 75 13.51 12.31 1.76
N SER A 76 14.57 13.08 1.96
CA SER A 76 14.51 14.46 2.46
C SER A 76 14.79 15.49 1.36
N ALA A 77 14.92 15.05 0.10
CA ALA A 77 14.97 15.96 -1.02
C ALA A 77 13.70 16.83 -1.01
N GLY A 78 13.89 18.14 -0.96
CA GLY A 78 12.83 19.06 -1.33
C GLY A 78 12.40 18.79 -2.77
N ALA A 79 11.17 19.14 -3.13
CA ALA A 79 10.81 19.21 -4.53
C ALA A 79 11.84 20.09 -5.24
N SER A 80 12.52 19.57 -6.25
CA SER A 80 13.32 20.42 -7.12
C SER A 80 12.37 21.44 -7.73
N GLU A 81 12.52 22.71 -7.39
CA GLU A 81 12.00 23.82 -8.19
C GLU A 81 12.76 23.79 -9.53
N GLU A 82 12.31 22.91 -10.41
CA GLU A 82 12.69 22.94 -11.81
C GLU A 82 12.13 24.24 -12.39
N ALA A 83 13.05 25.17 -12.67
CA ALA A 83 12.89 26.44 -13.35
C ALA A 83 11.64 26.56 -14.24
N GLY A 84 10.52 26.97 -13.63
CA GLY A 84 9.27 27.30 -14.30
C GLY A 84 9.07 28.81 -14.42
N GLY A 85 10.07 29.53 -14.92
CA GLY A 85 9.87 30.90 -15.35
C GLY A 85 8.96 30.94 -16.58
N ARG A 86 7.73 31.42 -16.42
CA ARG A 86 6.91 32.11 -17.44
C ARG A 86 5.71 32.78 -16.76
N SER A 87 5.87 34.07 -16.49
CA SER A 87 4.79 35.07 -16.54
C SER A 87 4.89 35.81 -17.86
#